data_AF-A0A8W8MQ26-F1
#
_entry.id   AF-A0A8W8MQ26-F1
#
_cell.length_a   1.000
_cell.length_b   1.000
_cell.length_c   1.000
_cell.angle_alpha   90.00
_cell.angle_beta   90.00
_cell.angle_gamma   90.00
#
_symmetry.space_group_name_H-M   'P 1'
#
loop_
_entity.id
_entity.type
_entity.pdbx_description
1 polymer ?
#
loop_
_entity_poly.entity_id
_entity_poly.type
_entity_poly.pdbx_seq_one_letter_code
_entity_poly.pdbx_strand_id
1 'polypeptide(L)'
;ALLEMMNHMSSMSTLYQAPTVQGKHDTVKPDLQFRLNPSQTDPPGPHDHEFFVSASDWEDLINKNVMVRVQTSPSEGSQEESHSHYLELALDRHTHKPVINKCDEQNHHCWDGHREFEEVTYPLF
;
A
#
# COMPACT_ATOMS: atom_id res chain seq x y z
N ALA A 1 -29.17 -46.86 32.34
CA ALA A 1 -28.89 -47.46 31.02
C ALA A 1 -29.44 -46.51 29.97
N LEU A 2 -28.57 -46.06 29.06
CA LEU A 2 -28.82 -45.36 27.77
C LEU A 2 -27.43 -44.82 27.33
N LEU A 3 -26.60 -45.71 26.78
CA LEU A 3 -26.29 -45.83 25.35
C LEU A 3 -25.28 -44.77 24.88
N GLU A 4 -24.00 -45.15 24.97
CA GLU A 4 -22.86 -44.52 24.31
C GLU A 4 -23.09 -44.55 22.79
N MET A 5 -23.12 -43.38 22.16
CA MET A 5 -23.15 -43.24 20.71
C MET A 5 -21.80 -42.69 20.23
N MET A 6 -20.94 -43.64 19.87
CA MET A 6 -20.00 -43.63 18.74
C MET A 6 -19.62 -42.25 18.16
N ASN A 7 -18.41 -41.79 18.50
CA ASN A 7 -17.69 -40.77 17.76
C ASN A 7 -17.42 -41.26 16.32
N HIS A 8 -18.29 -40.92 15.38
CA HIS A 8 -17.96 -40.90 13.96
C HIS A 8 -17.61 -39.46 13.57
N MET A 9 -16.32 -39.17 13.45
CA MET A 9 -15.83 -37.98 12.77
C MET A 9 -16.20 -38.08 11.28
N SER A 10 -17.28 -37.42 10.88
CA SER A 10 -17.57 -37.16 9.47
C SER A 10 -16.93 -35.83 9.09
N SER A 11 -16.03 -35.89 8.11
CA SER A 11 -15.40 -34.74 7.49
C SER A 11 -16.44 -33.82 6.86
N MET A 12 -16.69 -32.67 7.48
CA MET A 12 -17.39 -31.56 6.83
C MET A 12 -16.34 -30.57 6.32
N SER A 13 -15.98 -30.70 5.04
CA SER A 13 -15.33 -29.65 4.27
C SER A 13 -16.21 -28.41 4.33
N THR A 14 -15.84 -27.42 5.14
CA THR A 14 -16.49 -26.12 5.11
C THR A 14 -16.07 -25.43 3.83
N LEU A 15 -16.91 -25.57 2.80
CA LEU A 15 -16.88 -24.70 1.63
C LEU A 15 -16.98 -23.26 2.13
N TYR A 16 -15.92 -22.48 1.91
CA TYR A 16 -15.94 -21.04 2.06
C TYR A 16 -17.01 -20.48 1.14
N GLN A 17 -18.19 -20.23 1.69
CA GLN A 17 -19.25 -19.51 1.00
C GLN A 17 -19.00 -18.03 1.26
N ALA A 18 -18.29 -17.38 0.33
CA ALA A 18 -18.13 -15.93 0.37
C ALA A 18 -19.53 -15.28 0.31
N PRO A 19 -19.84 -14.29 1.16
CA PRO A 19 -21.15 -13.65 1.15
C PRO A 19 -21.37 -12.93 -0.18
N THR A 20 -22.42 -13.33 -0.90
CA THR A 20 -22.87 -12.66 -2.12
C THR A 20 -23.51 -11.32 -1.75
N VAL A 21 -22.68 -10.29 -1.62
CA VAL A 21 -23.17 -8.90 -1.53
C VAL A 21 -23.55 -8.47 -2.94
N GLN A 22 -24.84 -8.62 -3.29
CA GLN A 22 -25.46 -7.87 -4.40
C GLN A 22 -25.60 -6.40 -3.99
N GLY A 23 -24.47 -5.72 -3.85
CA GLY A 23 -24.40 -4.27 -3.88
C GLY A 23 -24.14 -3.86 -5.33
N LYS A 24 -24.66 -2.70 -5.76
CA LYS A 24 -24.14 -2.06 -6.96
C LYS A 24 -22.62 -1.97 -6.79
N HIS A 25 -21.87 -2.69 -7.63
CA HIS A 25 -20.44 -2.47 -7.75
C HIS A 25 -20.27 -1.09 -8.40
N ASP A 26 -20.40 -0.02 -7.60
CA ASP A 26 -19.60 1.15 -7.87
C ASP A 26 -18.19 0.61 -7.99
N THR A 27 -17.61 0.78 -9.17
CA THR A 27 -16.33 0.19 -9.52
C THR A 27 -15.32 0.90 -8.64
N VAL A 28 -15.07 0.38 -7.44
CA VAL A 28 -14.09 0.93 -6.50
C VAL A 28 -12.78 0.91 -7.27
N LYS A 29 -12.33 2.09 -7.69
CA LYS A 29 -11.05 2.21 -8.39
C LYS A 29 -10.00 1.61 -7.46
N PRO A 30 -9.16 0.68 -7.95
CA PRO A 30 -8.18 0.05 -7.08
C PRO A 30 -7.21 1.10 -6.54
N ASP A 31 -6.75 0.89 -5.32
CA ASP A 31 -5.66 1.69 -4.75
C ASP A 31 -4.44 1.54 -5.67
N LEU A 32 -3.83 2.65 -6.04
CA LEU A 32 -2.62 2.66 -6.85
C LEU A 32 -1.42 2.43 -5.93
N GLN A 33 -0.65 1.40 -6.21
CA GLN A 33 0.60 1.12 -5.49
C GLN A 33 1.75 1.81 -6.19
N PHE A 34 2.59 2.46 -5.40
CA PHE A 34 3.80 3.10 -5.86
C PHE A 34 5.00 2.61 -5.07
N ARG A 35 6.14 2.59 -5.74
CA ARG A 35 7.43 2.24 -5.15
C ARG A 35 8.45 3.33 -5.47
N LEU A 36 9.24 3.71 -4.47
CA LEU A 36 10.41 4.56 -4.68
C LEU A 36 11.62 3.67 -4.99
N ASN A 37 12.66 4.25 -5.56
CA ASN A 37 13.92 3.54 -5.74
C ASN A 37 14.47 3.04 -4.39
N PRO A 38 15.27 1.96 -4.36
CA PRO A 38 15.90 1.52 -3.12
C PRO A 38 16.84 2.60 -2.56
N SER A 39 16.85 2.79 -1.24
CA SER A 39 17.74 3.72 -0.54
C SER A 39 18.59 3.01 0.51
N GLN A 40 19.53 3.76 1.08
CA GLN A 40 20.45 3.33 2.13
C GLN A 40 20.65 4.35 3.26
N THR A 41 19.90 5.45 3.29
CA THR A 41 20.19 6.57 4.20
C THR A 41 19.25 6.66 5.39
N ASP A 42 17.97 6.36 5.23
CA ASP A 42 16.98 6.44 6.30
C ASP A 42 15.91 5.34 6.10
N PRO A 43 16.09 4.15 6.71
CA PRO A 43 17.14 3.82 7.67
C PRO A 43 18.51 3.53 6.98
N PRO A 44 19.62 3.51 7.72
CA PRO A 44 20.92 3.15 7.16
C PRO A 44 20.96 1.74 6.57
N GLY A 45 21.47 1.59 5.35
CA GLY A 45 21.58 0.29 4.68
C GLY A 45 20.37 -0.06 3.81
N PRO A 46 20.45 -1.11 2.99
CA PRO A 46 19.49 -1.33 1.90
C PRO A 46 18.05 -1.54 2.37
N HIS A 47 17.15 -0.71 1.85
CA HIS A 47 15.71 -0.76 2.11
C HIS A 47 14.90 -0.25 0.91
N ASP A 48 13.62 -0.63 0.90
CA ASP A 48 12.64 -0.21 -0.09
C ASP A 48 11.54 0.63 0.57
N HIS A 49 10.91 1.50 -0.23
CA HIS A 49 9.75 2.28 0.18
C HIS A 49 8.57 2.00 -0.73
N GLU A 50 7.42 1.71 -0.13
CA GLU A 50 6.16 1.55 -0.85
C GLU A 50 5.03 2.34 -0.20
N PHE A 51 4.09 2.80 -1.03
CA PHE A 51 2.88 3.44 -0.55
C PHE A 51 1.71 3.19 -1.49
N PHE A 52 0.52 3.42 -0.96
CA PHE A 52 -0.73 3.27 -1.69
C PHE A 52 -1.44 4.62 -1.74
N VAL A 53 -1.98 4.95 -2.90
CA VAL A 53 -2.87 6.09 -3.08
C VAL A 53 -4.27 5.54 -3.32
N SER A 54 -5.18 5.80 -2.39
CA SER A 54 -6.55 5.35 -2.53
C SER A 54 -7.24 6.05 -3.70
N ALA A 55 -8.34 5.46 -4.21
CA ALA A 55 -9.17 6.13 -5.22
C ALA A 55 -9.63 7.53 -4.79
N SER A 56 -10.04 7.67 -3.53
CA SER A 56 -10.46 8.95 -2.95
C SER A 56 -9.31 9.96 -2.89
N ASP A 57 -8.13 9.51 -2.48
CA ASP A 57 -6.93 10.36 -2.44
C ASP A 57 -6.50 10.81 -3.83
N TRP A 58 -6.68 9.94 -4.83
CA TRP A 58 -6.42 10.28 -6.23
C TRP A 58 -7.37 11.36 -6.75
N GLU A 59 -8.66 11.28 -6.43
CA GLU A 59 -9.64 12.31 -6.78
C GLU A 59 -9.33 13.63 -6.05
N ASP A 60 -8.91 13.54 -4.79
CA ASP A 60 -8.51 14.67 -3.98
C ASP A 60 -7.23 15.35 -4.52
N LEU A 61 -6.27 14.59 -5.06
CA LEU A 61 -5.04 15.11 -5.66
C LEU A 61 -5.28 16.08 -6.81
N ILE A 62 -6.43 16.00 -7.47
CA ILE A 62 -6.83 16.92 -8.54
C ILE A 62 -7.01 18.34 -7.98
N ASN A 63 -7.48 18.46 -6.74
CA ASN A 63 -7.91 19.72 -6.14
C ASN A 63 -6.98 20.22 -5.02
N LYS A 64 -6.29 19.31 -4.33
CA LYS A 64 -5.46 19.62 -3.16
C LYS A 64 -4.29 18.64 -3.05
N ASN A 65 -3.34 18.98 -2.19
CA ASN A 65 -2.29 18.03 -1.81
C ASN A 65 -2.87 16.97 -0.86
N VAL A 66 -2.31 15.75 -0.91
CA VAL A 66 -2.75 14.63 -0.08
C VAL A 66 -1.58 14.05 0.69
N MET A 67 -1.81 13.69 1.94
CA MET A 67 -0.83 13.01 2.78
C MET A 67 -1.00 11.50 2.66
N VAL A 68 0.06 10.78 2.30
CA VAL A 68 0.08 9.32 2.27
C VAL A 68 1.16 8.78 3.20
N ARG A 69 0.90 7.60 3.78
CA ARG A 69 1.88 6.91 4.61
C ARG A 69 2.72 5.99 3.73
N VAL A 70 4.03 6.16 3.82
CA VAL A 70 5.02 5.29 3.18
C VAL A 70 5.48 4.26 4.18
N GLN A 71 5.46 3.00 3.78
CA GLN A 71 6.04 1.92 4.55
C GLN A 71 7.46 1.68 4.03
N THR A 72 8.43 1.73 4.94
CA THR A 72 9.82 1.40 4.69
C THR A 72 10.07 -0.03 5.15
N SER A 73 10.54 -0.89 4.24
CA SER A 73 10.85 -2.28 4.53
C SER A 73 12.33 -2.58 4.27
N PRO A 74 12.99 -3.36 5.15
CA PRO A 74 14.35 -3.81 4.89
C PRO A 74 14.39 -4.61 3.58
N SER A 75 15.46 -4.44 2.80
CA SER A 75 15.69 -5.33 1.66
C SER A 75 15.99 -6.75 2.15
N GLU A 76 15.67 -7.76 1.33
CA GLU A 76 15.92 -9.17 1.60
C GLU A 76 17.33 -9.41 2.18
N GLY A 77 17.39 -9.93 3.41
CA GLY A 77 18.63 -10.21 4.14
C GLY A 77 19.11 -9.14 5.13
N SER A 78 18.41 -8.00 5.25
CA SER A 78 18.65 -7.01 6.31
C SER A 78 17.84 -7.34 7.59
N GLN A 79 18.44 -7.08 8.77
CA GLN A 79 17.81 -7.29 10.08
C GLN A 79 17.12 -6.04 10.64
N GLU A 80 17.02 -4.98 9.84
CA GLU A 80 16.44 -3.73 10.31
C GLU A 80 14.92 -3.80 10.45
N GLU A 81 14.37 -3.09 11.43
CA GLU A 81 12.94 -3.01 11.66
C GLU A 81 12.28 -2.09 10.62
N SER A 82 11.15 -2.53 10.06
CA SER A 82 10.33 -1.70 9.18
C SER A 82 9.81 -0.47 9.93
N HIS A 83 9.80 0.69 9.29
CA HIS A 83 9.19 1.90 9.83
C HIS A 83 8.38 2.64 8.77
N SER A 84 7.93 3.85 9.08
CA SER A 84 7.08 4.61 8.17
C SER A 84 7.33 6.09 8.18
N HIS A 85 7.15 6.69 7.01
CA HIS A 85 7.18 8.13 6.79
C HIS A 85 5.84 8.63 6.22
N TYR A 86 5.73 9.94 6.07
CA TYR A 86 4.62 10.61 5.41
C TYR A 86 5.08 11.43 4.21
N LEU A 87 4.43 11.22 3.07
CA LEU A 87 4.59 12.03 1.86
C LEU A 87 3.39 12.95 1.69
N GLU A 88 3.65 14.23 1.44
CA GLU A 88 2.67 15.14 0.85
C GLU A 88 2.80 15.05 -0.67
N LEU A 89 1.81 14.46 -1.33
CA LEU A 89 1.73 14.38 -2.77
C LEU A 89 0.98 15.59 -3.32
N ALA A 90 1.42 16.07 -4.48
CA ALA A 90 0.72 17.05 -5.30
C ALA A 90 0.58 16.51 -6.72
N LEU A 91 -0.40 16.99 -7.49
CA LEU A 91 -0.52 16.66 -8.91
C LEU A 91 0.21 17.73 -9.74
N ASP A 92 1.21 17.30 -10.53
CA ASP A 92 1.86 18.20 -11.47
C ASP A 92 0.87 18.60 -12.58
N ARG A 93 0.71 19.91 -12.76
CA ARG A 93 -0.32 20.47 -13.67
C ARG A 93 -0.03 20.25 -15.15
N HIS A 94 1.22 19.98 -15.51
CA HIS A 94 1.63 19.84 -16.91
C HIS A 94 1.60 18.39 -17.37
N THR A 95 2.06 17.48 -16.53
CA THR A 95 2.17 16.06 -16.81
C THR A 95 1.01 15.24 -16.26
N HIS A 96 0.18 15.82 -15.38
CA HIS A 96 -0.88 15.13 -14.64
C HIS A 96 -0.39 13.91 -13.87
N LYS A 97 0.88 13.94 -13.44
CA LYS A 97 1.49 12.89 -12.63
C LYS A 97 1.60 13.35 -11.18
N PRO A 98 1.39 12.45 -10.20
CA PRO A 98 1.66 12.77 -8.82
C PRO A 98 3.16 13.02 -8.64
N VAL A 99 3.49 14.00 -7.81
CA VAL A 99 4.87 14.40 -7.45
C VAL A 99 4.97 14.58 -5.95
N ILE A 100 6.16 14.34 -5.39
CA ILE A 100 6.42 14.56 -3.97
C ILE A 100 6.58 16.07 -3.72
N ASN A 101 5.74 16.64 -2.88
CA ASN A 101 5.86 18.04 -2.43
C ASN A 101 6.64 18.14 -1.11
N LYS A 102 6.35 17.26 -0.14
CA LYS A 102 7.01 17.22 1.17
C LYS A 102 7.18 15.81 1.70
N CYS A 103 8.12 15.69 2.63
CA CYS A 103 8.56 14.46 3.25
C CYS A 103 8.73 14.70 4.76
N ASP A 104 7.91 14.09 5.63
CA ASP A 104 7.97 14.26 7.10
C ASP A 104 8.14 15.74 7.55
N GLU A 105 7.32 16.63 6.98
CA GLU A 105 7.35 18.09 7.21
C GLU A 105 8.55 18.85 6.61
N GLN A 106 9.52 18.15 6.01
CA GLN A 106 10.62 18.76 5.27
C GLN A 106 10.15 19.20 3.88
N ASN A 107 10.30 20.50 3.60
CA ASN A 107 9.96 21.07 2.30
C ASN A 107 11.06 20.74 1.27
N HIS A 108 10.65 20.16 0.13
CA HIS A 108 11.51 19.94 -1.05
C HIS A 108 12.74 19.04 -0.87
N HIS A 109 12.89 18.42 0.30
CA HIS A 109 14.00 17.53 0.66
C HIS A 109 13.39 16.30 1.32
N CYS A 110 13.54 15.13 0.68
CA CYS A 110 13.14 13.87 1.30
C CYS A 110 14.27 13.30 2.15
N TRP A 111 13.89 12.58 3.19
CA TRP A 111 14.79 11.95 4.16
C TRP A 111 15.84 11.06 3.48
N ASP A 112 15.49 10.48 2.34
CA ASP A 112 16.32 9.59 1.54
C ASP A 112 16.77 10.18 0.20
N GLY A 113 16.50 11.47 -0.03
CA GLY A 113 16.86 12.16 -1.27
C GLY A 113 16.00 11.78 -2.48
N HIS A 114 14.96 10.96 -2.33
CA HIS A 114 14.08 10.63 -3.44
C HIS A 114 13.17 11.78 -3.84
N ARG A 115 12.92 11.85 -5.15
CA ARG A 115 11.97 12.80 -5.76
C ARG A 115 11.02 12.13 -6.74
N GLU A 116 11.29 10.87 -7.06
CA GLU A 116 10.63 10.12 -8.11
C GLU A 116 10.20 8.76 -7.57
N PHE A 117 9.08 8.28 -8.09
CA PHE A 117 8.49 6.98 -7.76
C PHE A 117 7.75 6.46 -9.00
N GLU A 118 7.52 5.15 -9.04
CA GLU A 118 6.84 4.49 -10.15
C GLU A 118 5.62 3.72 -9.68
N GLU A 119 4.59 3.67 -10.52
CA GLU A 119 3.41 2.84 -10.29
C GLU A 119 3.79 1.37 -10.46
N VAL A 120 3.52 0.57 -9.44
CA VAL A 120 3.73 -0.87 -9.48
C VAL A 120 2.56 -1.49 -10.24
N THR A 121 2.82 -1.86 -11.50
CA THR A 121 1.83 -2.59 -12.31
C THR A 121 2.05 -4.08 -12.14
N TYR A 122 1.12 -4.77 -11.48
CA TYR A 122 1.12 -6.23 -11.48
C TYR A 122 0.54 -6.72 -12.81
N PRO A 123 1.21 -7.64 -13.53
CA PRO A 123 0.60 -8.28 -14.67
C PRO A 123 -0.65 -9.03 -14.19
N LEU A 124 -1.80 -8.66 -14.74
CA LEU A 124 -3.03 -9.45 -14.61
C LEU A 124 -2.81 -10.74 -15.41
N PHE A 125 -2.63 -11.85 -14.70
CA PHE A 125 -2.55 -13.19 -15.28
C PHE A 125 -3.92 -13.64 -15.81
#